data_AF-A0A7W3JMN3-F1
#
_entry.id   AF-A0A7W3JMN3-F1
#
_cell.length_a   1.000
_cell.length_b   1.000
_cell.length_c   1.000
_cell.angle_alpha   90.00
_cell.angle_beta   90.00
_cell.angle_gamma   90.00
#
_symmetry.space_group_name_H-M   'P 1'
#
loop_
_entity.id
_entity.type
_entity.pdbx_description
1 polymer ?
#
loop_
_entity_poly.entity_id
_entity_poly.type
_entity_poly.pdbx_seq_one_letter_code
_entity_poly.pdbx_strand_id
1 'polypeptide(L)'
;MSAVRNETSQGPRSVLADRVGRSLMGFNALLTVGALIYGVTMLLQASPDTLVVEAWRTFGFLVFLSLNLMVAIWPRQIAGAWELILLHKVAVTVFAAAVGGANEAQATAWIDGWLVITTISAYVLCRGWLAWRTLSKNAVGAPDPAVR
;
A
#
# COMPACT_ATOMS: atom_id res chain seq x y z
N MET A 1 -28.67 24.82 15.64
CA MET A 1 -29.03 23.40 15.87
C MET A 1 -28.50 22.59 14.69
N SER A 2 -27.27 22.10 14.83
CA SER A 2 -26.53 21.35 13.82
C SER A 2 -27.04 19.92 13.75
N ALA A 3 -27.40 19.49 12.54
CA ALA A 3 -27.81 18.13 12.26
C ALA A 3 -26.69 17.16 12.64
N VAL A 4 -26.92 16.37 13.69
CA VAL A 4 -26.19 15.13 13.97
C VAL A 4 -26.49 14.20 12.79
N ARG A 5 -25.61 14.21 11.79
CA ARG A 5 -25.66 13.29 10.66
C ARG A 5 -25.46 11.88 11.24
N ASN A 6 -26.54 11.10 11.29
CA ASN A 6 -26.53 9.68 11.66
C ASN A 6 -25.44 8.93 10.88
N GLU A 7 -24.30 8.65 11.52
CA GLU A 7 -23.14 7.96 10.95
C GLU A 7 -23.30 6.42 10.88
N THR A 8 -24.52 5.89 10.93
CA THR A 8 -24.72 4.44 11.16
C THR A 8 -25.22 3.65 9.96
N SER A 9 -25.25 4.21 8.75
CA SER A 9 -25.65 3.46 7.54
C SER A 9 -24.48 2.85 6.76
N GLN A 10 -23.42 2.39 7.44
CA GLN A 10 -22.49 1.49 6.76
C GLN A 10 -23.15 0.12 6.62
N GLY A 11 -23.77 -0.11 5.46
CA GLY A 11 -24.49 -1.35 5.14
C GLY A 11 -23.63 -2.61 5.34
N PRO A 12 -24.29 -3.79 5.42
CA PRO A 12 -23.67 -5.08 5.76
C PRO A 12 -22.37 -5.31 4.99
N ARG A 13 -21.37 -5.86 5.67
CA ARG A 13 -20.08 -6.17 5.05
C ARG A 13 -20.24 -7.34 4.08
N SER A 14 -19.91 -7.13 2.82
CA SER A 14 -19.85 -8.22 1.84
C SER A 14 -18.57 -9.03 2.06
N VAL A 15 -18.73 -10.27 2.53
CA VAL A 15 -17.61 -11.22 2.71
C VAL A 15 -16.91 -11.48 1.38
N LEU A 16 -17.65 -11.48 0.27
CA LEU A 16 -17.08 -11.66 -1.05
C LEU A 16 -16.20 -10.48 -1.46
N ALA A 17 -16.67 -9.25 -1.27
CA ALA A 17 -15.89 -8.05 -1.56
C ALA A 17 -14.56 -8.06 -0.77
N ASP A 18 -14.63 -8.37 0.52
CA ASP A 18 -13.46 -8.50 1.38
C ASP A 18 -12.49 -9.58 0.87
N ARG A 19 -12.99 -10.75 0.47
CA ARG A 19 -12.15 -11.83 -0.09
C ARG A 19 -11.46 -11.38 -1.36
N VAL A 20 -12.19 -10.77 -2.29
CA VAL A 20 -11.62 -10.27 -3.56
C VAL A 20 -10.57 -9.20 -3.29
N GLY A 21 -10.86 -8.21 -2.44
CA GLY A 21 -9.89 -7.15 -2.10
C GLY A 21 -8.62 -7.70 -1.45
N ARG A 22 -8.74 -8.66 -0.53
CA ARG A 22 -7.59 -9.32 0.09
C ARG A 22 -6.79 -10.17 -0.91
N SER A 23 -7.47 -10.89 -1.81
CA SER A 23 -6.84 -11.65 -2.87
C SER A 23 -6.07 -10.77 -3.85
N LEU A 24 -6.60 -9.58 -4.20
CA LEU A 24 -5.88 -8.60 -5.03
C LEU A 24 -4.57 -8.16 -4.36
N MET A 25 -4.60 -7.85 -3.06
CA MET A 25 -3.37 -7.45 -2.34
C MET A 25 -2.41 -8.63 -2.18
N GLY A 26 -2.93 -9.85 -1.97
CA GLY A 26 -2.11 -11.06 -1.99
C GLY A 26 -1.44 -11.30 -3.35
N PHE A 27 -2.15 -11.05 -4.45
CA PHE A 27 -1.59 -11.13 -5.80
C PHE A 27 -0.51 -10.06 -6.03
N ASN A 28 -0.75 -8.81 -5.61
CA ASN A 28 0.27 -7.76 -5.66
C ASN A 28 1.53 -8.13 -4.84
N ALA A 29 1.35 -8.77 -3.68
CA ALA A 29 2.47 -9.29 -2.90
C ALA A 29 3.27 -10.35 -3.68
N LEU A 30 2.60 -11.29 -4.37
CA LEU A 30 3.26 -12.28 -5.22
C LEU A 30 4.04 -11.63 -6.38
N LEU A 31 3.46 -10.61 -7.04
CA LEU A 31 4.19 -9.84 -8.07
C LEU A 31 5.43 -9.15 -7.47
N THR A 32 5.31 -8.65 -6.24
CA THR A 32 6.43 -8.01 -5.53
C THR A 32 7.53 -9.00 -5.18
N VAL A 33 7.21 -10.28 -4.94
CA VAL A 33 8.24 -11.34 -4.80
C VAL A 33 9.05 -11.47 -6.09
N GLY A 34 8.40 -11.46 -7.25
CA GLY A 34 9.09 -11.47 -8.54
C GLY A 34 10.02 -10.27 -8.71
N ALA A 35 9.54 -9.07 -8.36
CA ALA A 35 10.35 -7.84 -8.38
C ALA A 35 11.54 -7.91 -7.40
N LEU A 36 11.33 -8.48 -6.20
CA LEU A 36 12.39 -8.66 -5.20
C LEU A 36 13.47 -9.62 -5.70
N ILE A 37 13.10 -10.75 -6.29
CA ILE A 37 14.04 -11.69 -6.90
C ILE A 37 14.86 -10.98 -8.00
N TYR A 38 14.19 -10.24 -8.88
CA TYR A 38 14.85 -9.45 -9.91
C TYR A 38 15.80 -8.40 -9.33
N GLY A 39 15.38 -7.69 -8.27
CA GLY A 39 16.21 -6.73 -7.55
C GLY A 39 17.48 -7.37 -6.98
N VAL A 40 17.35 -8.53 -6.32
CA VAL A 40 18.49 -9.29 -5.81
C VAL A 40 19.45 -9.68 -6.94
N THR A 41 18.94 -10.14 -8.08
CA THR A 41 19.80 -10.47 -9.25
C THR A 41 20.58 -9.24 -9.74
N MET A 42 19.93 -8.08 -9.86
CA MET A 42 20.59 -6.85 -10.30
C MET A 42 21.59 -6.34 -9.26
N LEU A 43 21.26 -6.45 -7.97
CA LEU A 43 22.16 -6.09 -6.88
C LEU A 43 23.46 -6.93 -6.90
N LEU A 44 23.35 -8.24 -7.16
CA LEU A 44 24.51 -9.14 -7.26
C LEU A 44 25.39 -8.86 -8.49
N GLN A 45 24.82 -8.23 -9.52
CA GLN A 45 25.50 -7.87 -10.76
C GLN A 45 25.92 -6.39 -10.81
N ALA A 46 25.61 -5.62 -9.78
CA ALA A 46 25.81 -4.17 -9.76
C ALA A 46 27.30 -3.81 -9.75
N SER A 47 27.66 -2.77 -10.50
CA SER A 47 28.98 -2.15 -10.38
C SER A 47 29.03 -1.27 -9.13
N PRO A 48 30.22 -0.86 -8.66
CA PRO A 48 30.33 0.05 -7.51
C PRO A 48 29.50 1.34 -7.67
N ASP A 49 29.34 1.82 -8.90
CA ASP A 49 28.61 3.05 -9.22
C ASP A 49 27.08 2.89 -9.08
N THR A 50 26.55 1.69 -9.29
CA THR A 50 25.09 1.41 -9.22
C THR A 50 24.68 0.64 -7.96
N LEU A 51 25.64 0.11 -7.20
CA LEU A 51 25.40 -0.75 -6.04
C LEU A 51 24.39 -0.17 -5.05
N VAL A 52 24.52 1.11 -4.71
CA VAL A 52 23.63 1.80 -3.76
C VAL A 52 22.20 1.92 -4.33
N VAL A 53 22.07 2.23 -5.62
CA VAL A 53 20.76 2.35 -6.29
C VAL A 53 20.06 1.00 -6.33
N GLU A 54 20.79 -0.06 -6.68
CA GLU A 54 20.23 -1.41 -6.72
C GLU A 54 19.87 -1.95 -5.33
N ALA A 55 20.67 -1.62 -4.30
CA ALA A 55 20.38 -1.97 -2.92
C ALA A 55 19.12 -1.26 -2.43
N TRP A 56 19.03 0.06 -2.66
CA TRP A 56 17.86 0.87 -2.32
C TRP A 56 16.58 0.31 -2.96
N ARG A 57 16.64 0.02 -4.26
CA ARG A 57 15.51 -0.55 -5.02
C ARG A 57 15.08 -1.91 -4.46
N THR A 58 16.03 -2.79 -4.21
CA THR A 58 15.77 -4.14 -3.68
C THR A 58 15.14 -4.10 -2.29
N PHE A 59 15.66 -3.26 -1.39
CA PHE A 59 15.06 -3.08 -0.07
C PHE A 59 13.67 -2.45 -0.15
N GLY A 60 13.46 -1.53 -1.10
CA GLY A 60 12.13 -1.00 -1.42
C GLY A 60 11.12 -2.12 -1.73
N PHE A 61 11.49 -3.09 -2.57
CA PHE A 61 10.62 -4.23 -2.87
C PHE A 61 10.27 -5.06 -1.62
N LEU A 62 11.23 -5.27 -0.71
CA LEU A 62 10.97 -5.99 0.54
C LEU A 62 9.96 -5.24 1.44
N VAL A 63 10.08 -3.92 1.53
CA VAL A 63 9.13 -3.08 2.27
C VAL A 63 7.74 -3.16 1.63
N PHE A 64 7.63 -3.03 0.31
CA PHE A 64 6.34 -3.12 -0.37
C PHE A 64 5.72 -4.51 -0.31
N LEU A 65 6.53 -5.57 -0.33
CA LEU A 65 6.05 -6.94 -0.12
C LEU A 65 5.36 -7.03 1.25
N SER A 66 6.04 -6.53 2.29
CA SER A 66 5.54 -6.51 3.65
C SER A 66 4.25 -5.70 3.77
N LEU A 67 4.21 -4.49 3.19
CA LEU A 67 3.03 -3.63 3.21
C LEU A 67 1.83 -4.26 2.49
N ASN A 68 2.03 -4.83 1.30
CA ASN A 68 0.96 -5.53 0.57
C ASN A 68 0.41 -6.72 1.36
N LEU A 69 1.29 -7.51 2.00
CA LEU A 69 0.87 -8.63 2.87
C LEU A 69 0.11 -8.13 4.10
N MET A 70 0.59 -7.07 4.76
CA MET A 70 -0.07 -6.49 5.93
C MET A 70 -1.51 -6.09 5.63
N VAL A 71 -1.76 -5.42 4.50
CA VAL A 71 -3.12 -5.02 4.13
C VAL A 71 -3.96 -6.16 3.53
N ALA A 72 -3.33 -7.21 2.98
CA ALA A 72 -4.02 -8.43 2.59
C ALA A 72 -4.52 -9.25 3.80
N ILE A 73 -3.72 -9.32 4.87
CA ILE A 73 -4.03 -10.10 6.06
C ILE A 73 -4.91 -9.28 7.01
N TRP A 74 -4.55 -8.02 7.26
CA TRP A 74 -5.18 -7.11 8.22
C TRP A 74 -5.67 -5.81 7.56
N PRO A 75 -6.64 -5.89 6.63
CA PRO A 75 -7.05 -4.76 5.79
C PRO A 75 -7.59 -3.53 6.56
N ARG A 76 -7.89 -3.64 7.85
CA ARG A 76 -8.54 -2.59 8.65
C ARG A 76 -7.92 -2.40 10.03
N GLN A 77 -6.72 -2.93 10.27
CA GLN A 77 -6.09 -2.86 11.60
C GLN A 77 -4.92 -1.87 11.65
N ILE A 78 -4.29 -1.60 10.52
CA ILE A 78 -3.07 -0.78 10.46
C ILE A 78 -3.40 0.53 9.76
N ALA A 79 -3.59 1.58 10.56
CA ALA A 79 -3.87 2.92 10.06
C ALA A 79 -2.68 3.43 9.21
N GLY A 80 -2.97 4.03 8.05
CA GLY A 80 -1.96 4.61 7.16
C GLY A 80 -1.27 3.63 6.21
N ALA A 81 -1.40 2.31 6.40
CA ALA A 81 -0.73 1.34 5.53
C ALA A 81 -1.22 1.43 4.07
N TRP A 82 -2.53 1.57 3.86
CA TRP A 82 -3.10 1.73 2.52
C TRP A 82 -2.68 3.04 1.88
N GLU A 83 -2.79 4.14 2.62
CA GLU A 83 -2.51 5.48 2.15
C GLU A 83 -1.03 5.61 1.79
N LEU A 84 -0.13 4.99 2.54
CA LEU A 84 1.30 4.99 2.25
C LEU A 84 1.63 4.22 0.96
N ILE A 85 1.02 3.05 0.75
CA ILE A 85 1.20 2.29 -0.50
C ILE A 85 0.73 3.12 -1.69
N LEU A 86 -0.48 3.68 -1.60
CA LEU A 86 -1.09 4.47 -2.67
C LEU A 86 -0.30 5.74 -2.96
N LEU A 87 0.07 6.50 -1.93
CA LEU A 87 0.84 7.73 -2.09
C LEU A 87 2.13 7.48 -2.86
N HIS A 88 2.91 6.48 -2.43
CA HIS A 88 4.16 6.16 -3.08
C HIS A 88 3.96 5.66 -4.52
N LYS A 89 3.04 4.70 -4.73
CA LYS A 89 2.84 4.12 -6.07
C LYS A 89 2.26 5.11 -7.06
N VAL A 90 1.38 6.00 -6.63
CA VAL A 90 0.91 7.13 -7.45
C VAL A 90 2.06 8.06 -7.79
N ALA A 91 2.87 8.46 -6.79
CA ALA A 91 4.00 9.35 -7.02
C ALA A 91 5.00 8.77 -8.03
N VAL A 92 5.39 7.50 -7.88
CA VAL A 92 6.31 6.83 -8.82
C VAL A 92 5.69 6.68 -10.21
N THR A 93 4.40 6.30 -10.31
CA THR A 93 3.71 6.18 -11.60
C THR A 93 3.70 7.51 -12.34
N VAL A 94 3.32 8.60 -11.66
CA VAL A 94 3.26 9.94 -12.24
C VAL A 94 4.66 10.42 -12.64
N PHE A 95 5.66 10.22 -11.76
CA PHE A 95 7.03 10.61 -12.05
C PHE A 95 7.58 9.87 -13.28
N ALA A 96 7.41 8.54 -13.35
CA ALA A 96 7.87 7.73 -14.46
C ALA A 96 7.19 8.10 -15.78
N ALA A 97 5.88 8.36 -15.75
CA ALA A 97 5.13 8.83 -16.91
C ALA A 97 5.58 10.23 -17.38
N ALA A 98 5.93 11.13 -16.45
CA ALA A 98 6.39 12.48 -16.76
C ALA A 98 7.81 12.51 -17.34
N VAL A 99 8.71 11.62 -16.89
CA VAL A 99 10.09 11.59 -17.36
C VAL A 99 10.21 10.95 -18.75
N GLY A 100 9.46 9.88 -19.04
CA GLY A 100 9.23 9.30 -20.37
C GLY A 100 10.43 8.72 -21.14
N GLY A 101 11.56 9.43 -21.20
CA GLY A 101 12.76 9.09 -21.97
C GLY A 101 13.89 8.44 -21.16
N ALA A 102 13.70 8.22 -19.85
CA ALA A 102 14.67 7.47 -19.05
C ALA A 102 14.47 5.96 -19.23
N ASN A 103 15.57 5.21 -19.16
CA ASN A 103 15.53 3.74 -19.18
C ASN A 103 14.56 3.24 -18.10
N GLU A 104 13.72 2.26 -18.47
CA GLU A 104 12.67 1.66 -17.62
C GLU A 104 11.52 2.58 -17.18
N ALA A 105 11.50 3.86 -17.55
CA ALA A 105 10.42 4.77 -17.15
C ALA A 105 9.04 4.29 -17.61
N GLN A 106 8.92 3.87 -18.88
CA GLN A 106 7.66 3.35 -19.41
C GLN A 106 7.21 2.06 -18.72
N ALA A 107 8.13 1.11 -18.51
CA ALA A 107 7.83 -0.14 -17.82
C ALA A 107 7.40 0.12 -16.38
N THR A 108 8.10 1.03 -15.67
CA THR A 108 7.78 1.46 -14.32
C THR A 108 6.38 2.08 -14.25
N ALA A 109 6.05 2.99 -15.16
CA ALA A 109 4.74 3.62 -15.21
C ALA A 109 3.60 2.60 -15.39
N TRP A 110 3.78 1.61 -16.28
CA TRP A 110 2.77 0.57 -16.49
C TRP A 110 2.62 -0.36 -15.29
N ILE A 111 3.73 -0.83 -14.72
CA ILE A 111 3.73 -1.77 -13.60
C ILE A 111 3.16 -1.09 -12.35
N ASP A 112 3.65 0.09 -11.98
CA ASP A 112 3.16 0.80 -10.80
C ASP A 112 1.74 1.34 -11.02
N GLY A 113 1.37 1.73 -12.24
CA GLY A 113 0.01 2.10 -12.59
C GLY A 113 -0.99 0.95 -12.38
N TRP A 114 -0.62 -0.27 -12.77
CA TRP A 114 -1.41 -1.47 -12.47
C TRP A 114 -1.56 -1.67 -10.96
N LEU A 115 -0.48 -1.56 -10.18
CA LEU A 115 -0.53 -1.67 -8.72
C LEU A 115 -1.43 -0.62 -8.10
N VAL A 116 -1.41 0.64 -8.59
CA VAL A 116 -2.33 1.69 -8.13
C VAL A 116 -3.78 1.26 -8.34
N ILE A 117 -4.13 0.80 -9.54
CA ILE A 117 -5.52 0.41 -9.88
C ILE A 117 -6.00 -0.75 -8.99
N THR A 118 -5.18 -1.80 -8.84
CA THR A 118 -5.54 -2.97 -8.03
C THR A 118 -5.60 -2.61 -6.54
N THR A 119 -4.69 -1.77 -6.04
CA THR A 119 -4.70 -1.30 -4.65
C THR A 119 -5.89 -0.39 -4.36
N ILE A 120 -6.28 0.53 -5.26
CA ILE A 120 -7.51 1.34 -5.10
C ILE A 120 -8.74 0.43 -5.05
N SER A 121 -8.82 -0.53 -5.95
CA SER A 121 -9.93 -1.50 -5.99
C SER A 121 -10.02 -2.27 -4.67
N ALA A 122 -8.88 -2.79 -4.18
CA ALA A 122 -8.81 -3.47 -2.90
C ALA A 122 -9.14 -2.55 -1.71
N TYR A 123 -8.67 -1.30 -1.72
CA TYR A 123 -8.97 -0.31 -0.69
C TYR A 123 -10.47 -0.06 -0.57
N VAL A 124 -11.16 0.06 -1.71
CA VAL A 124 -12.62 0.24 -1.76
C VAL A 124 -13.36 -1.02 -1.29
N LEU A 125 -13.00 -2.18 -1.82
CA LEU A 125 -13.64 -3.46 -1.49
C LEU A 125 -13.48 -3.81 0.00
N CYS A 126 -12.29 -3.63 0.55
CA CYS A 126 -11.98 -3.89 1.96
C CYS A 126 -12.41 -2.75 2.89
N ARG A 127 -12.83 -1.59 2.36
CA ARG A 127 -13.06 -0.36 3.12
C ARG A 127 -11.84 0.02 3.97
N GLY A 128 -10.66 0.09 3.35
CA GLY A 128 -9.38 0.29 4.02
C GLY A 128 -9.32 1.53 4.91
N TRP A 129 -10.06 2.60 4.57
CA TRP A 129 -10.20 3.81 5.39
C TRP A 129 -10.71 3.56 6.80
N LEU A 130 -11.37 2.42 7.06
CA LEU A 130 -11.83 2.07 8.41
C LEU A 130 -10.70 1.78 9.39
N ALA A 131 -9.46 1.55 8.91
CA ALA A 131 -8.30 1.34 9.78
C ALA A 131 -8.04 2.51 10.73
N TRP A 132 -8.30 3.74 10.28
CA TRP A 132 -8.15 4.96 11.07
C TRP A 132 -9.10 5.02 12.29
N ARG A 133 -10.27 4.38 12.20
CA ARG A 133 -11.22 4.34 13.32
C ARG A 133 -10.68 3.54 14.50
N THR A 134 -9.87 2.52 14.26
CA THR A 134 -9.23 1.73 15.31
C THR A 134 -8.27 2.61 16.13
N LEU A 135 -7.48 3.45 15.45
CA LEU A 135 -6.59 4.40 16.10
C LEU A 135 -7.36 5.44 16.93
N SER A 136 -8.42 6.04 16.36
CA SER A 136 -9.24 7.03 17.10
C SER A 136 -9.89 6.44 18.35
N LYS A 137 -10.39 5.20 18.29
CA LYS A 137 -10.95 4.51 19.46
C LYS A 137 -9.92 4.30 20.57
N ASN A 138 -8.71 3.88 20.21
CA ASN A 138 -7.63 3.67 21.18
C ASN A 138 -7.19 4.99 21.83
N ALA A 139 -7.20 6.10 21.08
CA ALA A 139 -6.88 7.42 21.62
C ALA A 139 -7.92 7.92 22.65
N VAL A 140 -9.21 7.66 22.42
CA VAL A 140 -10.29 8.06 23.36
C VAL A 140 -10.29 7.21 24.63
N GLY A 141 -9.84 5.96 24.57
CA GLY A 141 -9.77 5.06 25.73
C GLY A 141 -8.53 5.24 26.62
N ALA A 142 -7.59 6.12 26.27
CA ALA A 142 -6.38 6.33 27.05
C ALA A 142 -6.66 7.21 28.29
N PRO A 143 -6.24 6.80 29.50
CA PRO A 143 -6.37 7.64 30.68
C PRO A 143 -5.61 8.96 30.50
N ASP A 144 -6.20 10.06 30.98
CA ASP A 144 -5.61 11.40 30.89
C ASP A 144 -4.24 11.41 31.60
N PRO A 145 -3.14 11.74 30.89
CA PRO A 145 -1.81 11.83 31.50
C PRO A 145 -1.72 12.90 32.59
N ALA A 146 -2.66 13.85 32.67
CA ALA A 146 -2.72 14.87 33.70
C ALA A 146 -3.29 14.37 35.06
N VAL A 147 -3.76 13.12 35.14
CA VAL A 147 -4.37 12.52 36.35
C VAL A 147 -3.42 11.53 37.06
N ARG A 148 -2.09 11.66 36.86
CA ARG A 148 -1.07 10.84 37.55
C ARG A 148 -0.17 11.66 38.47
#